data_AF-A0A7S2RBJ2-F1
#
_entry.id   AF-A0A7S2RBJ2-F1
#
_cell.length_a   1.000
_cell.length_b   1.000
_cell.length_c   1.000
_cell.angle_alpha   90.00
_cell.angle_beta   90.00
_cell.angle_gamma   90.00
#
_symmetry.space_group_name_H-M   'P 1'
#
loop_
_entity.id
_entity.type
_entity.pdbx_description
1 polymer ?
#
loop_
_entity_poly.entity_id
_entity_poly.type
_entity_poly.pdbx_seq_one_letter_code
_entity_poly.pdbx_strand_id
1 'polypeptide(L)'
;HYEVAVWSCGKAVNMEMDLFDGRRLAAVLHQDHSTSLWPRRSVVSAEKPLFLKELTKLWTLLPSYNAKNTMLIDNHEEKFERNPPEACLVVPTWDTAMPRAEKDTCLAPDGELRK
;
A
#
# COMPACT_ATOMS: atom_id res chain seq x y z
N HIS A 1 -4.79 -17.60 -2.80
CA HIS A 1 -4.93 -16.99 -1.46
C HIS A 1 -3.64 -16.25 -1.13
N TYR A 2 -3.71 -15.05 -0.54
CA TYR A 2 -2.57 -14.21 -0.17
C TYR A 2 -2.50 -14.05 1.35
N GLU A 3 -1.30 -13.97 1.90
CA GLU A 3 -1.06 -13.36 3.21
C GLU A 3 -1.02 -11.84 3.05
N VAL A 4 -1.59 -11.10 4.00
CA VAL A 4 -1.79 -9.66 3.86
C VAL A 4 -0.80 -8.91 4.75
N ALA A 5 -0.10 -7.94 4.16
CA ALA A 5 0.70 -6.96 4.88
C ALA A 5 0.16 -5.56 4.59
N VAL A 6 0.28 -4.67 5.57
CA VAL A 6 -0.06 -3.25 5.42
C VAL A 6 1.22 -2.44 5.36
N TRP A 7 1.30 -1.51 4.41
CA TRP A 7 2.40 -0.56 4.31
C TRP A 7 1.86 0.85 4.12
N SER A 8 1.92 1.68 5.17
CA SER A 8 1.48 3.08 5.11
C SER A 8 2.64 4.02 4.75
N CYS A 9 2.34 5.09 4.02
CA CYS A 9 3.26 6.24 3.89
C CYS A 9 3.18 7.17 5.11
N GLY A 10 2.25 6.94 6.03
CA GLY A 10 2.14 7.64 7.30
C GLY A 10 3.07 7.05 8.37
N LYS A 11 3.24 7.79 9.47
CA LYS A 11 3.92 7.29 10.66
C LYS A 11 3.05 6.25 11.36
N ALA A 12 3.68 5.34 12.12
CA ALA A 12 2.98 4.29 12.86
C ALA A 12 1.85 4.85 13.76
N VAL A 13 2.09 5.98 14.42
CA VAL A 13 1.10 6.64 15.31
C VAL A 13 -0.16 7.15 14.59
N ASN A 14 -0.14 7.27 13.26
CA ASN A 14 -1.27 7.73 12.46
C ASN A 14 -2.03 6.56 11.80
N MET A 15 -1.63 5.31 12.06
CA MET A 15 -2.27 4.14 11.47
C MET A 15 -3.43 3.67 12.37
N GLU A 16 -4.63 3.63 11.81
CA GLU A 16 -5.85 3.09 12.43
C GLU A 16 -5.82 1.55 12.32
N MET A 17 -5.16 0.90 13.27
CA MET A 17 -4.92 -0.56 13.22
C MET A 17 -6.15 -1.41 13.57
N ASP A 18 -7.13 -0.81 14.25
CA ASP A 18 -8.44 -1.37 14.54
C ASP A 18 -9.23 -1.74 13.27
N LEU A 19 -8.93 -1.09 12.13
CA LEU A 19 -9.46 -1.48 10.82
C LEU A 19 -9.07 -2.92 10.41
N PHE A 20 -8.07 -3.51 11.04
CA PHE A 20 -7.58 -4.87 10.77
C PHE A 20 -7.91 -5.85 11.91
N ASP A 21 -8.78 -5.48 12.86
CA ASP A 21 -9.15 -6.35 13.96
C ASP A 21 -9.70 -7.70 13.48
N GLY A 22 -9.25 -8.78 14.12
CA GLY A 22 -9.58 -10.15 13.75
C GLY A 22 -8.86 -10.68 12.49
N ARG A 23 -8.02 -9.86 11.82
CA ARG A 23 -7.19 -10.30 10.69
C ARG A 23 -5.75 -10.54 11.13
N ARG A 24 -5.15 -11.62 10.63
CA ARG A 24 -3.71 -11.89 10.82
C ARG A 24 -2.92 -11.21 9.71
N LEU A 25 -2.20 -10.15 10.06
CA LEU A 25 -1.28 -9.48 9.14
C LEU A 25 0.11 -10.13 9.20
N ALA A 26 0.72 -10.36 8.04
CA ALA A 26 2.09 -10.87 7.92
C ALA A 26 3.13 -9.81 8.30
N ALA A 27 2.85 -8.53 8.04
CA ALA A 27 3.66 -7.40 8.47
C ALA A 27 2.83 -6.10 8.55
N VAL A 28 3.30 -5.18 9.40
CA VAL A 28 2.80 -3.81 9.50
C VAL A 28 3.98 -2.87 9.31
N LEU A 29 3.98 -2.18 8.17
CA LEU A 29 5.02 -1.25 7.75
C LEU A 29 4.46 0.18 7.70
N HIS A 30 5.31 1.12 8.05
CA HIS A 30 5.01 2.55 8.06
C HIS A 30 6.12 3.32 7.32
N GLN A 31 6.01 4.65 7.29
CA GLN A 31 6.93 5.54 6.57
C GLN A 31 8.42 5.24 6.78
N ASP A 32 8.84 4.86 7.99
CA ASP A 32 10.26 4.63 8.31
C ASP A 32 10.84 3.37 7.65
N HIS A 33 9.96 2.50 7.13
CA HIS A 33 10.37 1.35 6.32
C HIS A 33 10.54 1.74 4.85
N SER A 34 9.99 2.88 4.41
CA SER A 34 10.12 3.38 3.05
C SER A 34 11.47 4.05 2.78
N THR A 35 11.82 4.21 1.51
CA THR A 35 13.00 5.02 1.12
C THR A 35 12.55 6.42 0.77
N SER A 36 13.00 7.40 1.56
CA SER A 36 12.80 8.81 1.23
C SER A 36 13.68 9.20 0.05
N LEU A 37 13.08 9.88 -0.92
CA LEU A 37 13.79 10.43 -2.07
C LEU A 37 13.92 11.95 -2.02
N TRP A 38 13.81 12.55 -0.83
CA TRP A 38 14.08 13.97 -0.66
C TRP A 38 15.39 14.36 -1.37
N PRO A 39 15.40 15.40 -2.23
CA PRO A 39 14.40 16.45 -2.37
C PRO A 39 13.21 16.19 -3.32
N ARG A 40 13.11 15.00 -3.93
CA ARG A 40 11.96 14.64 -4.78
C ARG A 40 10.70 14.53 -3.92
N ARG A 41 9.65 15.24 -4.34
CA ARG A 41 8.37 15.36 -3.64
C ARG A 41 7.33 14.42 -4.26
N SER A 42 6.33 14.03 -3.47
CA SER A 42 5.20 13.23 -3.97
C SER A 42 4.30 14.10 -4.87
N VAL A 43 3.77 13.53 -5.96
CA VAL A 43 2.78 14.22 -6.82
C VAL A 43 1.47 14.51 -6.08
N VAL A 44 1.19 13.76 -5.01
CA VAL A 44 -0.04 13.84 -4.20
C VAL A 44 0.06 14.93 -3.13
N SER A 45 1.27 15.16 -2.64
CA SER A 45 1.55 16.12 -1.60
C SER A 45 2.91 16.74 -1.86
N ALA A 46 2.92 17.82 -2.64
CA ALA A 46 4.14 18.52 -3.03
C ALA A 46 4.97 19.02 -1.84
N GLU A 47 4.40 19.15 -0.64
CA GLU A 47 5.13 19.54 0.58
C GLU A 47 5.83 18.37 1.29
N LYS A 48 5.61 17.13 0.84
CA LYS A 48 6.16 15.92 1.48
C LYS A 48 7.18 15.25 0.57
N PRO A 49 8.24 14.64 1.13
CA PRO A 49 9.13 13.77 0.37
C PRO A 49 8.35 12.63 -0.28
N LEU A 50 8.80 12.19 -1.45
CA LEU A 50 8.37 10.92 -2.00
C LEU A 50 8.99 9.77 -1.21
N PHE A 51 8.15 8.84 -0.77
CA PHE A 51 8.55 7.63 -0.06
C PHE A 51 8.26 6.40 -0.92
N LEU A 52 9.32 5.70 -1.34
CA LEU A 52 9.19 4.46 -2.10
C LEU A 52 8.93 3.26 -1.19
N LYS A 53 8.13 2.31 -1.68
CA LYS A 53 7.85 1.03 -1.02
C LYS A 53 8.57 -0.09 -1.75
N GLU A 54 9.86 -0.23 -1.48
CA GLU A 54 10.70 -1.26 -2.11
C GLU A 54 10.40 -2.64 -1.53
N LEU A 55 9.86 -3.55 -2.34
CA LEU A 55 9.51 -4.91 -1.93
C LEU A 55 10.71 -5.72 -1.45
N THR A 56 11.93 -5.40 -1.90
CA THR A 56 13.17 -6.01 -1.39
C THR A 56 13.35 -5.81 0.12
N LYS A 57 12.85 -4.70 0.69
CA LYS A 57 12.84 -4.49 2.14
C LYS A 57 11.86 -5.42 2.85
N LEU A 58 10.67 -5.62 2.27
CA LEU A 58 9.70 -6.60 2.77
C LEU A 58 10.30 -8.01 2.73
N TRP A 59 10.96 -8.39 1.63
CA TRP A 59 11.56 -9.71 1.47
C TRP A 59 12.74 -9.95 2.43
N THR A 60 13.41 -8.89 2.87
CA THR A 60 14.43 -8.99 3.93
C THR A 60 13.79 -9.33 5.29
N LEU A 61 12.62 -8.74 5.59
CA LEU A 61 11.88 -9.02 6.81
C LEU A 61 11.15 -10.38 6.76
N LEU A 62 10.68 -10.77 5.57
CA LEU A 62 9.93 -11.99 5.32
C LEU A 62 10.56 -12.77 4.14
N PRO A 63 11.62 -13.57 4.38
CA PRO A 63 12.43 -14.20 3.33
C PRO A 63 11.71 -15.23 2.45
N SER A 64 10.52 -15.68 2.84
CA SER A 64 9.69 -16.60 2.05
C SER A 64 9.02 -15.93 0.84
N TYR A 65 9.07 -14.60 0.74
CA TYR A 65 8.48 -13.84 -0.35
C TYR A 65 9.51 -13.28 -1.32
N ASN A 66 9.08 -13.06 -2.56
CA ASN A 66 9.86 -12.54 -3.67
C ASN A 66 8.93 -11.96 -4.77
N ALA A 67 9.50 -11.50 -5.88
CA ALA A 67 8.78 -10.89 -6.99
C ALA A 67 7.67 -11.78 -7.59
N LYS A 68 7.76 -13.11 -7.48
CA LYS A 68 6.80 -14.05 -8.10
C LYS A 68 5.59 -14.36 -7.21
N ASN A 69 5.66 -14.07 -5.91
CA ASN A 69 4.60 -14.39 -4.95
C ASN A 69 4.18 -13.17 -4.09
N THR A 70 4.63 -11.98 -4.45
CA THR A 70 4.29 -10.72 -3.78
C THR A 70 3.62 -9.79 -4.77
N MET A 71 2.53 -9.14 -4.34
CA MET A 71 1.90 -8.06 -5.09
C MET A 71 1.76 -6.85 -4.18
N LEU A 72 2.27 -5.70 -4.62
CA LEU A 72 2.14 -4.41 -3.97
C LEU A 72 0.98 -3.65 -4.59
N ILE A 73 0.01 -3.26 -3.77
CA ILE A 73 -1.17 -2.53 -4.19
C ILE A 73 -1.13 -1.13 -3.56
N ASP A 74 -1.25 -0.09 -4.38
CA ASP A 74 -1.26 1.30 -3.94
C ASP A 74 -1.94 2.17 -5.02
N ASN A 75 -2.48 3.32 -4.63
CA ASN A 75 -3.15 4.24 -5.55
C ASN A 75 -2.20 5.22 -6.27
N HIS A 76 -0.89 5.16 -5.99
CA HIS A 76 0.10 6.04 -6.60
C HIS A 76 1.31 5.29 -7.16
N GLU A 77 1.42 5.26 -8.50
CA GLU A 77 2.47 4.57 -9.26
C GLU A 77 3.89 4.98 -8.88
N GLU A 78 4.11 6.26 -8.52
CA GLU A 78 5.42 6.79 -8.14
C GLU A 78 6.08 6.03 -6.98
N LYS A 79 5.29 5.33 -6.15
CA LYS A 79 5.79 4.56 -5.01
C LYS A 79 6.42 3.22 -5.44
N PHE A 80 6.18 2.79 -6.68
CA PHE A 80 6.58 1.51 -7.24
C PHE A 80 7.90 1.56 -8.01
N GLU A 81 8.52 2.72 -8.18
CA GLU A 81 9.64 2.97 -9.13
C GLU A 81 10.77 1.93 -9.11
N ARG A 82 11.01 1.29 -7.96
CA ARG A 82 12.09 0.31 -7.76
C ARG A 82 11.62 -1.14 -7.60
N ASN A 83 10.38 -1.41 -7.99
CA ASN A 83 9.79 -2.74 -7.96
C ASN A 83 9.58 -3.27 -9.38
N PRO A 84 9.59 -4.60 -9.57
CA PRO A 84 9.15 -5.21 -10.82
C PRO A 84 7.70 -4.79 -11.13
N PRO A 85 7.39 -4.30 -12.34
CA PRO A 85 6.03 -3.87 -12.71
C PRO A 85 4.97 -4.96 -12.52
N GLU A 86 5.32 -6.21 -12.77
CA GLU A 86 4.45 -7.38 -12.60
C GLU A 86 4.04 -7.64 -11.14
N ALA A 87 4.80 -7.10 -10.19
CA ALA A 87 4.52 -7.20 -8.76
C ALA A 87 3.77 -5.96 -8.23
N CYS A 88 3.33 -5.05 -9.11
CA CYS A 88 2.70 -3.79 -8.71
C CYS A 88 1.32 -3.64 -9.36
N LEU A 89 0.34 -3.21 -8.57
CA LEU A 89 -1.00 -2.92 -9.05
C LEU A 89 -1.42 -1.52 -8.58
N VAL A 90 -1.62 -0.61 -9.54
CA VAL A 90 -2.19 0.71 -9.26
C VAL A 90 -3.70 0.56 -9.12
N VAL A 91 -4.28 1.08 -8.04
CA VAL A 91 -5.73 1.12 -7.83
C VAL A 91 -6.28 2.54 -7.81
N PRO A 92 -7.57 2.78 -8.09
CA PRO A 92 -8.17 4.10 -7.99
C PRO A 92 -8.02 4.70 -6.57
N THR A 93 -7.97 6.03 -6.51
CA THR A 93 -8.03 6.74 -5.21
C THR A 93 -9.47 6.74 -4.72
N TRP A 94 -9.66 6.40 -3.45
CA TRP A 94 -10.96 6.51 -2.77
C TRP A 94 -11.07 7.86 -2.06
N ASP A 95 -12.23 8.53 -2.18
CA ASP A 95 -12.50 9.82 -1.55
C ASP A 95 -13.90 9.84 -0.90
N THR A 96 -13.92 10.23 0.37
CA THR A 96 -15.13 10.46 1.18
C THR A 96 -16.14 11.45 0.59
N ALA A 97 -15.67 12.37 -0.26
CA ALA A 97 -16.50 13.38 -0.92
C ALA A 97 -17.20 12.84 -2.17
N MET A 98 -16.84 11.65 -2.67
CA MET A 98 -17.54 11.05 -3.80
C MET A 98 -18.98 10.72 -3.42
N PRO A 99 -19.98 11.03 -4.28
CA PRO A 99 -21.38 10.73 -3.98
C PRO A 99 -21.53 9.23 -3.68
N ARG A 100 -22.24 8.87 -2.61
CA ARG A 100 -22.65 7.48 -2.29
C ARG A 100 -23.30 6.71 -3.46
N ALA A 101 -23.69 7.41 -4.52
CA ALA A 101 -24.26 6.89 -5.76
C ALA A 101 -23.21 6.38 -6.76
N GLU A 102 -21.97 6.86 -6.71
CA GLU A 102 -20.80 6.22 -7.31
C GLU A 102 -20.24 5.23 -6.27
N LYS A 103 -20.98 4.14 -6.07
CA LYS A 103 -20.62 3.11 -5.08
C LYS A 103 -19.29 2.51 -5.52
N ASP A 104 -18.22 2.75 -4.78
CA ASP A 104 -17.05 1.88 -4.83
C ASP A 104 -17.54 0.46 -4.56
N THR A 105 -17.64 -0.33 -5.63
CA THR A 105 -17.98 -1.75 -5.59
C THR A 105 -16.76 -2.58 -5.89
N CYS A 106 -15.55 -2.01 -5.98
CA CYS A 106 -14.35 -2.77 -6.33
C CYS A 106 -14.10 -3.88 -5.31
N LEU A 107 -14.39 -3.60 -4.04
CA LEU A 107 -14.38 -4.58 -2.96
C LEU A 107 -15.76 -4.68 -2.29
N ALA A 108 -16.14 -5.88 -1.89
CA ALA A 108 -17.25 -6.14 -0.99
C ALA A 108 -16.90 -5.68 0.44
N PRO A 109 -17.90 -5.45 1.32
CA PRO A 109 -17.66 -5.05 2.71
C PRO A 109 -16.77 -6.01 3.52
N ASP A 110 -16.66 -7.27 3.11
CA ASP A 110 -15.76 -8.28 3.68
C ASP A 110 -14.34 -8.26 3.06
N GLY A 111 -14.14 -7.48 1.99
CA GLY A 111 -12.88 -7.30 1.28
C GLY A 111 -12.73 -8.17 0.02
N GLU A 112 -13.77 -8.91 -0.41
CA GLU A 112 -13.71 -9.69 -1.65
C GLU A 112 -13.84 -8.80 -2.89
N LEU A 113 -13.04 -9.07 -3.93
CA LEU A 113 -13.21 -8.41 -5.24
C LEU A 113 -14.60 -8.74 -5.81
N ARG A 114 -15.43 -7.72 -6.06
CA ARG A 114 -16.70 -7.93 -6.77
C ARG A 114 -16.42 -7.92 -8.28
N LYS A 115 -16.98 -8.91 -8.96
CA LYS A 115 -16.97 -9.01 -10.43
C LYS A 115 -17.86 -7.97 -11.07
#